data_AF-A0A7X8GFR3-F1
#
_entry.id   AF-A0A7X8GFR3-F1
#
_cell.length_a   1.000
_cell.length_b   1.000
_cell.length_c   1.000
_cell.angle_alpha   90.00
_cell.angle_beta   90.00
_cell.angle_gamma   90.00
#
_symmetry.space_group_name_H-M   'P 1'
#
loop_
_entity.id
_entity.type
_entity.pdbx_description
1 polymer ?
#
loop_
_entity_poly.entity_id
_entity_poly.type
_entity_poly.pdbx_seq_one_letter_code
_entity_poly.pdbx_strand_id
1 'polypeptide(L)'
;DREIAKGEMFKQEPGSYLYNKYNLLQLLHKIDANALYGSIGMNKCIYYNIYIANSITGQGRLAISISAMAFEAFLANNVKFRSLDEVIEFMYNVLTEDRKYSDYEVLDHDISIEDCFEKLVMSCGHGYMPTEEDLEIMWEILRSVSQQDLNRLFYKNYLFSFFNNSIIEKMVVDILTTLEEPYLDPNKPPKEILPLLEQLWDVVEEYVFYNYGYVDSQDRLKFLPRSVVLLVDTDSNVVHLDPWYKFILDKVYYIPMKIKYQEMEHFDAKLKELKFDKDKVLDYDFYRDEVVERERLINPVRILPQDNLRFSIINIMAYLLSKVMEGSMERFTKSANSWRDDKKCLMIMKNEYLFRRIMITPSKRNYATMTQLREGHIRDNDLDIKGLAINKTTLAESSKARFQKILEEDILKAESIDQMKVLKELAIMEKEILDALRNGSKEYFKPVTVKAIDAYDDPMSQQQVKAAIVWNALKDPDVEGIDLNSRNNILVVKIDINPSNDKFIKEYNEERYNKLLDLYEMKQFKNGVDVIGLPLDQDTPEWLLNYIDYHTIINDNLTNFETILECIGIEMFDRGNINYSNIIEI
;
A
#
# COMPACT_ATOMS: atom_id res chain seq x y z
N ASP A 1 -3.01 -2.51 -28.09
CA ASP A 1 -1.78 -1.70 -28.19
C ASP A 1 -0.91 -1.74 -26.94
N ARG A 2 -1.38 -1.24 -25.79
CA ARG A 2 -0.58 -1.26 -24.54
C ARG A 2 -0.03 -2.65 -24.19
N GLU A 3 -0.87 -3.70 -24.23
CA GLU A 3 -0.43 -5.07 -23.94
C GLU A 3 0.60 -5.60 -24.94
N ILE A 4 0.48 -5.22 -26.21
CA ILE A 4 1.43 -5.61 -27.26
C ILE A 4 2.79 -4.98 -26.96
N ALA A 5 2.83 -3.67 -26.67
CA ALA A 5 4.05 -2.97 -26.30
C ALA A 5 4.68 -3.54 -25.01
N LYS A 6 3.86 -3.87 -24.00
CA LYS A 6 4.32 -4.50 -22.75
C LYS A 6 4.88 -5.91 -23.00
N GLY A 7 4.23 -6.68 -23.87
CA GLY A 7 4.69 -8.01 -24.29
C GLY A 7 6.04 -7.96 -25.00
N GLU A 8 6.25 -6.99 -25.89
CA GLU A 8 7.56 -6.76 -26.53
C GLU A 8 8.62 -6.30 -25.53
N MET A 9 8.26 -5.46 -24.55
CA MET A 9 9.16 -5.01 -23.48
C MET A 9 9.75 -6.19 -22.69
N PHE A 10 8.91 -7.14 -22.26
CA PHE A 10 9.37 -8.29 -21.45
C PHE A 10 10.22 -9.31 -22.22
N LYS A 11 10.26 -9.24 -23.55
CA LYS A 11 11.19 -10.04 -24.37
C LYS A 11 12.61 -9.47 -24.40
N GLN A 12 12.81 -8.24 -23.95
CA GLN A 12 14.10 -7.55 -23.99
C GLN A 12 14.80 -7.60 -22.63
N GLU A 13 16.13 -7.48 -22.65
CA GLU A 13 16.93 -7.37 -21.42
C GLU A 13 16.59 -6.06 -20.67
N PRO A 14 16.35 -6.13 -19.34
CA PRO A 14 16.09 -4.94 -18.52
C PRO A 14 17.17 -3.87 -18.69
N GLY A 15 16.76 -2.62 -18.92
CA GLY A 15 17.67 -1.49 -19.09
C GLY A 15 18.20 -1.29 -20.52
N SER A 16 18.00 -2.24 -21.44
CA SER A 16 18.36 -2.08 -22.85
C SER A 16 17.58 -0.94 -23.54
N TYR A 17 18.11 -0.44 -24.66
CA TYR A 17 17.42 0.58 -25.46
C TYR A 17 16.02 0.14 -25.90
N LEU A 18 15.87 -1.11 -26.36
CA LEU A 18 14.58 -1.65 -26.78
C LEU A 18 13.62 -1.82 -25.60
N TYR A 19 14.10 -2.29 -24.45
CA TYR A 19 13.30 -2.35 -23.23
C TYR A 19 12.74 -0.97 -22.87
N ASN A 20 13.60 0.06 -22.84
CA ASN A 20 13.19 1.43 -22.52
C ASN A 20 12.23 2.01 -23.57
N LYS A 21 12.46 1.74 -24.86
CA LYS A 21 11.54 2.15 -25.94
C LYS A 21 10.14 1.57 -25.75
N TYR A 22 10.03 0.26 -25.55
CA TYR A 22 8.72 -0.39 -25.37
C TYR A 22 8.05 -0.02 -24.05
N ASN A 23 8.85 0.22 -22.99
CA ASN A 23 8.35 0.79 -21.75
C ASN A 23 7.76 2.20 -21.97
N LEU A 24 8.43 3.06 -22.73
CA LEU A 24 7.89 4.38 -23.08
C LEU A 24 6.61 4.28 -23.91
N LEU A 25 6.55 3.37 -24.89
CA LEU A 25 5.36 3.16 -25.71
C LEU A 25 4.15 2.71 -24.88
N GLN A 26 4.32 1.76 -23.95
CA GLN A 26 3.20 1.34 -23.11
C GLN A 26 2.72 2.48 -22.19
N LEU A 27 3.63 3.32 -21.69
CA LEU A 27 3.28 4.50 -20.90
C LEU A 27 2.53 5.54 -21.75
N LEU A 28 2.97 5.77 -22.99
CA LEU A 28 2.30 6.69 -23.91
C LEU A 28 0.87 6.25 -24.19
N HIS A 29 0.65 4.97 -24.53
CA HIS A 29 -0.70 4.43 -24.73
C HIS A 29 -1.60 4.61 -23.49
N LYS A 30 -1.03 4.52 -22.27
CA LYS A 30 -1.77 4.79 -21.03
C LYS A 30 -2.14 6.28 -20.90
N ILE A 31 -1.22 7.17 -21.23
CA ILE A 31 -1.45 8.63 -21.21
C ILE A 31 -2.54 8.99 -22.23
N ASP A 32 -2.48 8.45 -23.45
CA ASP A 32 -3.44 8.74 -24.52
C ASP A 32 -4.87 8.33 -24.12
N ALA A 33 -5.03 7.14 -23.53
CA ALA A 33 -6.33 6.67 -23.04
C ALA A 33 -6.90 7.59 -21.94
N ASN A 34 -6.06 8.00 -20.99
CA ASN A 34 -6.46 8.92 -19.91
C ASN A 34 -6.76 10.33 -20.43
N ALA A 35 -6.01 10.80 -21.43
CA ALA A 35 -6.20 12.11 -22.05
C ALA A 35 -7.52 12.18 -22.81
N LEU A 36 -7.92 11.10 -23.50
CA LEU A 36 -9.22 11.01 -24.16
C LEU A 36 -10.37 11.12 -23.15
N TYR A 37 -10.30 10.37 -22.05
CA TYR A 37 -11.28 10.47 -20.97
C TYR A 37 -11.34 11.89 -20.38
N GLY A 38 -10.19 12.49 -20.08
CA GLY A 38 -10.10 13.87 -19.58
C GLY A 38 -10.68 14.90 -20.56
N SER A 39 -10.46 14.69 -21.86
CA SER A 39 -11.00 15.54 -22.92
C SER A 39 -12.52 15.52 -22.98
N ILE A 40 -13.16 14.35 -22.77
CA ILE A 40 -14.62 14.21 -22.72
C ILE A 40 -15.22 14.99 -21.54
N GLY A 41 -14.50 15.12 -20.43
CA GLY A 41 -14.91 15.92 -19.27
C GLY A 41 -14.61 17.43 -19.38
N MET A 42 -13.81 17.86 -20.35
CA MET A 42 -13.38 19.25 -20.50
C MET A 42 -14.37 20.05 -21.36
N ASN A 43 -15.06 21.02 -20.76
CA ASN A 43 -16.10 21.82 -21.44
C ASN A 43 -15.65 22.60 -22.69
N LYS A 44 -14.34 22.77 -22.92
CA LYS A 44 -13.76 23.40 -24.11
C LYS A 44 -13.43 22.41 -25.24
N CYS A 45 -13.48 21.10 -24.98
CA CYS A 45 -13.16 20.09 -25.98
C CYS A 45 -14.35 19.86 -26.93
N ILE A 46 -14.07 19.57 -28.20
CA ILE A 46 -15.11 19.20 -29.18
C ILE A 46 -15.83 17.90 -28.82
N TYR A 47 -15.18 17.02 -28.07
CA TYR A 47 -15.74 15.75 -27.60
C TYR A 47 -16.42 15.86 -26.23
N TYR A 48 -16.61 17.07 -25.71
CA TYR A 48 -17.17 17.29 -24.38
C TYR A 48 -18.56 16.68 -24.24
N ASN A 49 -18.69 15.77 -23.27
CA ASN A 49 -19.96 15.23 -22.85
C ASN A 49 -19.90 14.84 -21.36
N ILE A 50 -20.44 15.71 -20.51
CA ILE A 50 -20.43 15.50 -19.06
C ILE A 50 -21.17 14.23 -18.63
N TYR A 51 -22.21 13.82 -19.37
CA TYR A 51 -22.97 12.61 -19.07
C TYR A 51 -22.14 11.36 -19.35
N ILE A 52 -21.36 11.35 -20.44
CA ILE A 52 -20.44 10.25 -20.74
C ILE A 52 -19.32 10.20 -19.70
N ALA A 53 -18.71 11.34 -19.35
CA ALA A 53 -17.65 11.39 -18.34
C ALA A 53 -18.14 10.87 -16.96
N ASN A 54 -19.32 11.31 -16.53
CA ASN A 54 -19.93 10.85 -15.28
C ASN A 54 -20.32 9.37 -15.35
N SER A 55 -20.84 8.90 -16.49
CA SER A 55 -21.19 7.49 -16.69
C SER A 55 -19.97 6.59 -16.59
N ILE A 56 -18.86 6.92 -17.28
CA ILE A 56 -17.60 6.16 -17.22
C ILE A 56 -17.09 6.07 -15.78
N THR A 57 -17.07 7.20 -15.06
CA THR A 57 -16.64 7.21 -13.64
C THR A 57 -17.56 6.36 -12.77
N GLY A 58 -18.88 6.50 -12.94
CA GLY A 58 -19.87 5.76 -12.16
C GLY A 58 -19.74 4.26 -12.37
N GLN A 59 -19.61 3.82 -13.63
CA GLN A 59 -19.42 2.42 -13.99
C GLN A 59 -18.08 1.88 -13.46
N GLY A 60 -16.98 2.64 -13.55
CA GLY A 60 -15.70 2.24 -12.97
C GLY A 60 -15.75 2.06 -11.46
N ARG A 61 -16.37 3.01 -10.74
CA ARG A 61 -16.58 2.92 -9.28
C ARG A 61 -17.47 1.75 -8.89
N LEU A 62 -18.47 1.44 -9.71
CA LEU A 62 -19.37 0.32 -9.46
C LEU A 62 -18.65 -1.03 -9.69
N ALA A 63 -17.91 -1.15 -10.80
CA ALA A 63 -17.14 -2.34 -11.12
C ALA A 63 -16.08 -2.67 -10.06
N ILE A 64 -15.31 -1.68 -9.61
CA ILE A 64 -14.32 -1.91 -8.55
C ILE A 64 -14.99 -2.29 -7.22
N SER A 65 -16.17 -1.73 -6.94
CA SER A 65 -16.94 -2.06 -5.72
C SER A 65 -17.47 -3.49 -5.74
N ILE A 66 -18.04 -3.91 -6.88
CA ILE A 66 -18.49 -5.28 -7.10
C ILE A 66 -17.33 -6.26 -6.97
N SER A 67 -16.18 -5.93 -7.53
CA SER A 67 -14.99 -6.78 -7.48
C SER A 67 -14.49 -6.99 -6.05
N ALA A 68 -14.36 -5.91 -5.28
CA ALA A 68 -13.93 -5.99 -3.89
C ALA A 68 -14.91 -6.81 -3.04
N MET A 69 -16.22 -6.61 -3.22
CA MET A 69 -17.24 -7.40 -2.53
C MET A 69 -17.22 -8.88 -2.94
N ALA A 70 -17.00 -9.19 -4.22
CA ALA A 70 -16.88 -10.57 -4.68
C ALA A 70 -15.70 -11.27 -4.01
N PHE A 71 -14.56 -10.59 -3.83
CA PHE A 71 -13.44 -11.13 -3.04
C PHE A 71 -13.78 -11.33 -1.57
N GLU A 72 -14.39 -10.33 -0.91
CA GLU A 72 -14.81 -10.41 0.49
C GLU A 72 -15.84 -11.52 0.73
N ALA A 73 -16.77 -11.72 -0.20
CA ALA A 73 -17.79 -12.77 -0.14
C ALA A 73 -17.17 -14.15 -0.35
N PHE A 74 -16.43 -14.34 -1.44
CA PHE A 74 -15.90 -15.64 -1.82
C PHE A 74 -14.84 -16.17 -0.84
N LEU A 75 -13.93 -15.32 -0.36
CA LEU A 75 -12.81 -15.75 0.49
C LEU A 75 -13.17 -15.80 1.98
N ALA A 76 -14.13 -15.00 2.45
CA ALA A 76 -14.38 -14.85 3.89
C ALA A 76 -15.86 -14.78 4.29
N ASN A 77 -16.82 -14.93 3.37
CA ASN A 77 -18.24 -14.73 3.64
C ASN A 77 -18.52 -13.40 4.36
N ASN A 78 -17.78 -12.35 3.98
CA ASN A 78 -17.75 -11.11 4.75
C ASN A 78 -18.77 -10.07 4.24
N VAL A 79 -19.41 -10.31 3.10
CA VAL A 79 -20.51 -9.45 2.63
C VAL A 79 -21.81 -9.89 3.31
N LYS A 80 -22.05 -9.35 4.52
CA LYS A 80 -23.20 -9.74 5.36
C LYS A 80 -24.55 -9.28 4.81
N PHE A 81 -25.58 -10.07 5.08
CA PHE A 81 -26.97 -9.76 4.79
C PHE A 81 -27.49 -8.64 5.69
N ARG A 82 -28.26 -7.72 5.11
CA ARG A 82 -28.79 -6.51 5.78
C ARG A 82 -30.30 -6.55 6.04
N SER A 83 -30.96 -7.63 5.68
CA SER A 83 -32.40 -7.84 5.93
C SER A 83 -32.74 -9.32 5.75
N LEU A 84 -33.92 -9.72 6.23
CA LEU A 84 -34.49 -11.03 5.93
C LEU A 84 -34.68 -11.23 4.41
N ASP A 85 -35.07 -10.19 3.68
CA ASP A 85 -35.22 -10.25 2.23
C ASP A 85 -33.91 -10.67 1.52
N GLU A 86 -32.76 -10.16 1.96
CA GLU A 86 -31.46 -10.57 1.40
C GLU A 86 -31.15 -12.04 1.70
N VAL A 87 -31.54 -12.54 2.88
CA VAL A 87 -31.38 -13.94 3.26
C VAL A 87 -32.25 -14.84 2.39
N ILE A 88 -33.53 -14.49 2.23
CA ILE A 88 -34.49 -15.24 1.40
C ILE A 88 -34.06 -15.22 -0.07
N GLU A 89 -33.65 -14.07 -0.59
CA GLU A 89 -33.14 -13.92 -1.96
C GLU A 89 -31.87 -14.77 -2.17
N PHE A 90 -30.95 -14.79 -1.20
CA PHE A 90 -29.79 -15.68 -1.24
C PHE A 90 -30.20 -17.15 -1.30
N MET A 91 -31.12 -17.57 -0.43
CA MET A 91 -31.63 -18.94 -0.42
C MET A 91 -32.26 -19.28 -1.77
N TYR A 92 -33.17 -18.44 -2.26
CA TYR A 92 -33.84 -18.62 -3.55
C TYR A 92 -32.85 -18.75 -4.71
N ASN A 93 -31.86 -17.87 -4.78
CA ASN A 93 -30.84 -17.90 -5.82
C ASN A 93 -30.06 -19.22 -5.80
N VAL A 94 -29.56 -19.66 -4.64
CA VAL A 94 -28.82 -20.92 -4.52
C VAL A 94 -29.68 -22.14 -4.84
N LEU A 95 -30.94 -22.15 -4.40
CA LEU A 95 -31.85 -23.27 -4.65
C LEU A 95 -32.23 -23.42 -6.12
N THR A 96 -32.13 -22.35 -6.90
CA THR A 96 -32.50 -22.32 -8.33
C THR A 96 -31.30 -22.43 -9.28
N GLU A 97 -30.08 -22.54 -8.76
CA GLU A 97 -28.87 -22.78 -9.58
C GLU A 97 -28.93 -24.13 -10.29
N ASP A 98 -28.46 -24.16 -11.54
CA ASP A 98 -28.27 -25.40 -12.30
C ASP A 98 -27.14 -26.24 -11.67
N ARG A 99 -27.39 -27.56 -11.53
CA ARG A 99 -26.45 -28.49 -10.88
C ARG A 99 -25.89 -29.50 -11.87
N LYS A 100 -24.58 -29.73 -11.79
CA LYS A 100 -23.86 -30.69 -12.62
C LYS A 100 -23.28 -31.84 -11.80
N TYR A 101 -22.86 -31.56 -10.55
CA TYR A 101 -22.15 -32.54 -9.72
C TYR A 101 -23.06 -33.19 -8.67
N SER A 102 -22.79 -34.47 -8.37
CA SER A 102 -23.44 -35.18 -7.28
C SER A 102 -22.74 -34.91 -5.95
N ASP A 103 -23.51 -34.64 -4.89
CA ASP A 103 -22.99 -34.43 -3.53
C ASP A 103 -22.14 -35.61 -3.04
N TYR A 104 -22.57 -36.84 -3.32
CA TYR A 104 -21.86 -38.05 -2.93
C TYR A 104 -20.47 -38.20 -3.58
N GLU A 105 -20.24 -37.51 -4.70
CA GLU A 105 -18.96 -37.55 -5.43
C GLU A 105 -18.02 -36.41 -5.03
N VAL A 106 -18.48 -35.46 -4.21
CA VAL A 106 -17.77 -34.22 -3.89
C VAL A 106 -17.62 -34.01 -2.38
N LEU A 107 -18.64 -34.33 -1.60
CA LEU A 107 -18.73 -34.07 -0.17
C LEU A 107 -18.43 -35.32 0.65
N ASP A 108 -17.77 -35.13 1.80
CA ASP A 108 -17.46 -36.23 2.72
C ASP A 108 -18.68 -36.67 3.53
N HIS A 109 -19.61 -35.75 3.78
CA HIS A 109 -20.81 -36.00 4.56
C HIS A 109 -21.90 -34.96 4.26
N ASP A 110 -23.13 -35.31 4.63
CA ASP A 110 -24.29 -34.43 4.61
C ASP A 110 -24.23 -33.41 5.75
N ILE A 111 -24.61 -32.17 5.44
CA ILE A 111 -24.66 -31.07 6.40
C ILE A 111 -25.96 -31.11 7.21
N SER A 112 -25.88 -30.81 8.50
CA SER A 112 -27.06 -30.74 9.36
C SER A 112 -27.85 -29.43 9.15
N ILE A 113 -29.14 -29.44 9.51
CA ILE A 113 -29.96 -28.22 9.42
C ILE A 113 -29.42 -27.16 10.37
N GLU A 114 -28.97 -27.59 11.55
CA GLU A 114 -28.35 -26.77 12.59
C GLU A 114 -27.11 -26.04 12.07
N ASP A 115 -26.18 -26.74 11.41
CA ASP A 115 -24.95 -26.14 10.88
C ASP A 115 -25.25 -25.14 9.75
N CYS A 116 -26.18 -25.48 8.86
CA CYS A 116 -26.61 -24.57 7.79
C CYS A 116 -27.29 -23.32 8.36
N PHE A 117 -28.14 -23.49 9.37
CA PHE A 117 -28.80 -22.40 10.06
C PHE A 117 -27.79 -21.48 10.75
N GLU A 118 -26.87 -22.04 11.54
CA GLU A 118 -25.82 -21.27 12.21
C GLU A 118 -25.00 -20.45 11.20
N LYS A 119 -24.57 -21.08 10.10
CA LYS A 119 -23.83 -20.40 9.03
C LYS A 119 -24.62 -19.23 8.44
N LEU A 120 -25.91 -19.40 8.18
CA LEU A 120 -26.76 -18.34 7.62
C LEU A 120 -26.96 -17.20 8.60
N VAL A 121 -27.20 -17.50 9.88
CA VAL A 121 -27.30 -16.48 10.94
C VAL A 121 -25.99 -15.71 11.07
N MET A 122 -24.84 -16.38 11.03
CA MET A 122 -23.51 -15.75 11.03
C MET A 122 -23.17 -14.98 9.74
N SER A 123 -24.00 -15.14 8.71
CA SER A 123 -23.94 -14.36 7.47
C SER A 123 -24.78 -13.08 7.54
N CYS A 124 -25.60 -12.89 8.57
CA CYS A 124 -26.30 -11.64 8.85
C CYS A 124 -25.38 -10.64 9.57
N GLY A 125 -25.58 -9.33 9.36
CA GLY A 125 -24.78 -8.31 10.03
C GLY A 125 -24.91 -6.91 9.42
N HIS A 126 -23.94 -6.04 9.70
CA HIS A 126 -23.90 -4.65 9.19
C HIS A 126 -25.19 -3.85 9.38
N GLY A 127 -25.71 -3.87 10.61
CA GLY A 127 -26.93 -3.14 10.99
C GLY A 127 -28.19 -4.00 10.97
N TYR A 128 -28.09 -5.27 10.55
CA TYR A 128 -29.16 -6.25 10.66
C TYR A 128 -28.81 -7.32 11.69
N MET A 129 -29.70 -7.50 12.66
CA MET A 129 -29.69 -8.59 13.60
C MET A 129 -31.05 -9.28 13.45
N PRO A 130 -31.10 -10.56 13.01
CA PRO A 130 -32.37 -11.27 12.82
C PRO A 130 -33.21 -11.26 14.09
N THR A 131 -34.50 -10.99 13.94
CA THR A 131 -35.48 -11.14 15.03
C THR A 131 -35.80 -12.63 15.26
N GLU A 132 -36.48 -12.95 16.36
CA GLU A 132 -36.95 -14.32 16.61
C GLU A 132 -37.86 -14.81 15.47
N GLU A 133 -38.74 -13.95 14.94
CA GLU A 133 -39.59 -14.24 13.78
C GLU A 133 -38.76 -14.50 12.51
N ASP A 134 -37.73 -13.68 12.25
CA ASP A 134 -36.83 -13.90 11.10
C ASP A 134 -36.14 -15.28 11.20
N LEU A 135 -35.66 -15.61 12.41
CA LEU A 135 -34.98 -16.88 12.69
C LEU A 135 -35.94 -18.07 12.53
N GLU A 136 -37.18 -17.95 12.98
CA GLU A 136 -38.22 -18.97 12.75
C GLU A 136 -38.48 -19.19 11.27
N ILE A 137 -38.65 -18.11 10.49
CA ILE A 137 -38.85 -18.18 9.03
C ILE A 137 -37.66 -18.87 8.35
N MET A 138 -36.43 -18.46 8.68
CA MET A 138 -35.22 -19.09 8.15
C MET A 138 -35.18 -20.59 8.47
N TRP A 139 -35.51 -20.97 9.70
CA TRP A 139 -35.53 -22.37 10.14
C TRP A 139 -36.60 -23.19 9.42
N GLU A 140 -37.81 -22.65 9.25
CA GLU A 140 -38.89 -23.31 8.52
C GLU A 140 -38.53 -23.57 7.05
N ILE A 141 -37.89 -22.59 6.39
CA ILE A 141 -37.39 -22.76 5.03
C ILE A 141 -36.40 -23.92 4.98
N LEU A 142 -35.39 -23.93 5.86
CA LEU A 142 -34.36 -24.98 5.88
C LEU A 142 -34.93 -26.38 6.15
N ARG A 143 -35.98 -26.49 6.97
CA ARG A 143 -36.68 -27.77 7.20
C ARG A 143 -37.47 -28.27 6.00
N SER A 144 -37.78 -27.39 5.05
CA SER A 144 -38.58 -27.72 3.87
C SER A 144 -37.74 -28.10 2.64
N VAL A 145 -36.44 -27.84 2.64
CA VAL A 145 -35.55 -28.14 1.51
C VAL A 145 -34.99 -29.56 1.58
N SER A 146 -34.51 -30.07 0.44
CA SER A 146 -33.88 -31.39 0.40
C SER A 146 -32.46 -31.37 1.00
N GLN A 147 -31.90 -32.54 1.31
CA GLN A 147 -30.53 -32.63 1.81
C GLN A 147 -29.49 -32.02 0.84
N GLN A 148 -29.69 -32.19 -0.46
CA GLN A 148 -28.80 -31.62 -1.48
C GLN A 148 -28.86 -30.09 -1.50
N ASP A 149 -30.07 -29.55 -1.36
CA ASP A 149 -30.30 -28.11 -1.27
C ASP A 149 -29.62 -27.52 -0.03
N LEU A 150 -29.74 -28.22 1.11
CA LEU A 150 -29.13 -27.85 2.37
C LEU A 150 -27.60 -27.78 2.25
N ASN A 151 -27.00 -28.80 1.63
CA ASN A 151 -25.57 -28.83 1.35
C ASN A 151 -25.14 -27.63 0.49
N ARG A 152 -25.91 -27.28 -0.57
CA ARG A 152 -25.62 -26.12 -1.43
C ARG A 152 -25.68 -24.80 -0.67
N LEU A 153 -26.71 -24.60 0.15
CA LEU A 153 -26.87 -23.38 0.96
C LEU A 153 -25.71 -23.18 1.94
N PHE A 154 -25.25 -24.26 2.57
CA PHE A 154 -24.15 -24.22 3.52
C PHE A 154 -22.83 -23.80 2.87
N TYR A 155 -22.42 -24.48 1.79
CA TYR A 155 -21.10 -24.27 1.18
C TYR A 155 -20.97 -22.99 0.35
N LYS A 156 -22.08 -22.39 -0.07
CA LYS A 156 -22.05 -21.14 -0.83
C LYS A 156 -21.41 -20.00 -0.04
N ASN A 157 -20.39 -19.36 -0.62
CA ASN A 157 -19.45 -18.43 0.02
C ASN A 157 -18.68 -18.99 1.23
N TYR A 158 -18.64 -20.31 1.43
CA TYR A 158 -17.99 -20.93 2.58
C TYR A 158 -16.78 -21.79 2.19
N LEU A 159 -15.84 -21.10 1.54
CA LEU A 159 -14.67 -21.66 0.87
C LEU A 159 -13.86 -22.63 1.73
N PHE A 160 -13.38 -22.22 2.90
CA PHE A 160 -12.51 -23.06 3.73
C PHE A 160 -13.20 -24.32 4.23
N SER A 161 -14.51 -24.23 4.54
CA SER A 161 -15.32 -25.40 4.91
C SER A 161 -15.42 -26.36 3.74
N PHE A 162 -15.67 -25.85 2.53
CA PHE A 162 -15.74 -26.67 1.33
C PHE A 162 -14.42 -27.38 1.01
N PHE A 163 -13.29 -26.68 1.13
CA PHE A 163 -11.96 -27.24 0.90
C PHE A 163 -11.47 -28.19 2.01
N ASN A 164 -12.24 -28.38 3.09
CA ASN A 164 -11.97 -29.44 4.06
C ASN A 164 -12.52 -30.81 3.63
N ASN A 165 -13.34 -30.88 2.58
CA ASN A 165 -13.76 -32.16 2.02
C ASN A 165 -12.56 -32.88 1.38
N SER A 166 -12.40 -34.16 1.69
CA SER A 166 -11.22 -34.96 1.33
C SER A 166 -10.97 -35.02 -0.18
N ILE A 167 -12.04 -35.04 -0.98
CA ILE A 167 -11.96 -35.04 -2.44
C ILE A 167 -11.40 -33.71 -2.96
N ILE A 168 -11.87 -32.59 -2.42
CA ILE A 168 -11.42 -31.25 -2.82
C ILE A 168 -9.98 -31.02 -2.37
N GLU A 169 -9.64 -31.42 -1.16
CA GLU A 169 -8.26 -31.39 -0.66
C GLU A 169 -7.33 -32.18 -1.59
N LYS A 170 -7.74 -33.40 -1.98
CA LYS A 170 -6.99 -34.24 -2.91
C LYS A 170 -6.79 -33.56 -4.26
N MET A 171 -7.79 -32.87 -4.81
CA MET A 171 -7.63 -32.12 -6.06
C MET A 171 -6.51 -31.07 -5.97
N VAL A 172 -6.40 -30.36 -4.85
CA VAL A 172 -5.31 -29.39 -4.61
C VAL A 172 -3.95 -30.08 -4.49
N VAL A 173 -3.90 -31.21 -3.78
CA VAL A 173 -2.67 -32.03 -3.65
C VAL A 173 -2.22 -32.55 -5.00
N ASP A 174 -3.15 -33.04 -5.83
CA ASP A 174 -2.87 -33.57 -7.17
C ASP A 174 -2.32 -32.46 -8.07
N ILE A 175 -2.88 -31.24 -8.02
CA ILE A 175 -2.32 -30.07 -8.73
C ILE A 175 -0.87 -29.81 -8.29
N LEU A 176 -0.62 -29.70 -6.99
CA LEU A 176 0.69 -29.34 -6.45
C LEU A 176 1.76 -30.42 -6.69
N THR A 177 1.38 -31.69 -6.66
CA THR A 177 2.29 -32.82 -6.92
C THR A 177 2.58 -33.03 -8.40
N THR A 178 1.67 -32.61 -9.28
CA THR A 178 1.83 -32.67 -10.74
C THR A 178 2.80 -31.64 -11.28
N LEU A 179 2.95 -30.49 -10.60
CA LEU A 179 3.84 -29.41 -11.02
C LEU A 179 5.28 -29.89 -11.26
N GLU A 180 5.77 -29.64 -12.47
CA GLU A 180 7.18 -29.87 -12.82
C GLU A 180 8.05 -28.69 -12.42
N GLU A 181 7.51 -27.46 -12.50
CA GLU A 181 8.18 -26.21 -12.13
C GLU A 181 7.25 -25.37 -11.24
N PRO A 182 7.78 -24.39 -10.47
CA PRO A 182 6.96 -23.52 -9.63
C PRO A 182 5.91 -22.76 -10.44
N TYR A 183 4.68 -22.70 -9.95
CA TYR A 183 3.61 -21.95 -10.60
C TYR A 183 3.71 -20.46 -10.23
N LEU A 184 4.22 -19.62 -11.14
CA LEU A 184 4.54 -18.21 -10.86
C LEU A 184 3.56 -17.17 -11.45
N ASP A 185 2.90 -17.48 -12.59
CA ASP A 185 1.99 -16.55 -13.25
C ASP A 185 0.55 -17.09 -13.27
N PRO A 186 -0.35 -16.63 -12.40
CA PRO A 186 -1.72 -17.13 -12.37
C PRO A 186 -2.50 -16.86 -13.67
N ASN A 187 -2.07 -15.87 -14.47
CA ASN A 187 -2.68 -15.59 -15.77
C ASN A 187 -2.24 -16.58 -16.87
N LYS A 188 -1.19 -17.37 -16.62
CA LYS A 188 -0.61 -18.34 -17.56
C LYS A 188 -0.26 -19.65 -16.81
N PRO A 189 -1.29 -20.41 -16.38
CA PRO A 189 -1.08 -21.71 -15.74
C PRO A 189 -0.22 -22.65 -16.59
N PRO A 190 0.68 -23.45 -15.97
CA PRO A 190 1.37 -24.55 -16.63
C PRO A 190 0.39 -25.52 -17.28
N LYS A 191 0.74 -26.05 -18.46
CA LYS A 191 -0.18 -26.84 -19.28
C LYS A 191 -0.59 -28.15 -18.61
N GLU A 192 0.32 -28.71 -17.81
CA GLU A 192 0.16 -29.96 -17.08
C GLU A 192 -0.89 -29.87 -15.96
N ILE A 193 -1.05 -28.69 -15.34
CA ILE A 193 -2.05 -28.49 -14.27
C ILE A 193 -3.31 -27.78 -14.74
N LEU A 194 -3.33 -27.18 -15.93
CA LEU A 194 -4.49 -26.44 -16.43
C LEU A 194 -5.79 -27.27 -16.42
N PRO A 195 -5.82 -28.54 -16.89
CA PRO A 195 -7.04 -29.35 -16.80
C PRO A 195 -7.49 -29.61 -15.36
N LEU A 196 -6.54 -29.76 -14.41
CA LEU A 196 -6.84 -29.98 -13.00
C LEU A 196 -7.38 -28.70 -12.33
N LEU A 197 -6.85 -27.53 -12.71
CA LEU A 197 -7.34 -26.23 -12.27
C LEU A 197 -8.76 -25.95 -12.79
N GLU A 198 -9.04 -26.29 -14.05
CA GLU A 198 -10.37 -26.16 -14.64
C GLU A 198 -11.37 -27.08 -13.93
N GLN A 199 -10.99 -28.34 -13.68
CA GLN A 199 -11.82 -29.27 -12.92
C GLN A 199 -12.08 -28.78 -11.49
N LEU A 200 -11.06 -28.24 -10.81
CA LEU A 200 -11.23 -27.64 -9.48
C LEU A 200 -12.18 -26.45 -9.53
N TRP A 201 -12.02 -25.57 -10.52
CA TRP A 201 -12.92 -24.43 -10.70
C TRP A 201 -14.36 -24.86 -10.93
N ASP A 202 -14.63 -25.85 -11.78
CA ASP A 202 -16.00 -26.27 -12.09
C ASP A 202 -16.79 -26.69 -10.82
N VAL A 203 -16.12 -27.37 -9.90
CA VAL A 203 -16.75 -27.77 -8.63
C VAL A 203 -16.85 -26.58 -7.67
N VAL A 204 -15.82 -25.74 -7.59
CA VAL A 204 -15.83 -24.53 -6.74
C VAL A 204 -16.87 -23.52 -7.20
N GLU A 205 -17.09 -23.39 -8.51
CA GLU A 205 -18.10 -22.56 -9.13
C GLU A 205 -19.50 -22.98 -8.67
N GLU A 206 -19.81 -24.28 -8.75
CA GLU A 206 -21.12 -24.79 -8.37
C GLU A 206 -21.38 -24.68 -6.86
N TYR A 207 -20.41 -25.07 -6.01
CA TYR A 207 -20.64 -25.16 -4.57
C TYR A 207 -20.38 -23.87 -3.79
N VAL A 208 -19.36 -23.10 -4.17
CA VAL A 208 -18.85 -21.99 -3.36
C VAL A 208 -19.16 -20.64 -3.99
N PHE A 209 -19.02 -20.47 -5.30
CA PHE A 209 -19.16 -19.15 -5.92
C PHE A 209 -20.63 -18.70 -5.95
N TYR A 210 -20.93 -17.59 -5.26
CA TYR A 210 -22.22 -16.92 -5.35
C TYR A 210 -22.18 -15.83 -6.43
N ASN A 211 -22.55 -16.19 -7.66
CA ASN A 211 -22.49 -15.26 -8.79
C ASN A 211 -23.73 -14.35 -8.92
N TYR A 212 -24.14 -13.73 -7.83
CA TYR A 212 -25.27 -12.79 -7.81
C TYR A 212 -24.86 -11.42 -7.27
N GLY A 213 -25.67 -10.41 -7.56
CA GLY A 213 -25.41 -9.03 -7.17
C GLY A 213 -25.76 -8.76 -5.71
N TYR A 214 -24.94 -7.95 -5.04
CA TYR A 214 -25.31 -7.37 -3.74
C TYR A 214 -25.89 -5.97 -3.94
N VAL A 215 -26.96 -5.69 -3.21
CA VAL A 215 -27.62 -4.37 -3.21
C VAL A 215 -26.68 -3.31 -2.59
N ASP A 216 -26.74 -2.10 -3.13
CA ASP A 216 -25.98 -0.93 -2.67
C ASP A 216 -24.46 -1.13 -2.60
N SER A 217 -23.91 -1.87 -3.56
CA SER A 217 -22.48 -2.22 -3.65
C SER A 217 -21.48 -1.12 -3.31
N GLN A 218 -21.66 0.11 -3.81
CA GLN A 218 -20.75 1.24 -3.57
C GLN A 218 -20.77 1.71 -2.11
N ASP A 219 -21.96 1.88 -1.54
CA ASP A 219 -22.11 2.29 -0.14
C ASP A 219 -21.75 1.14 0.80
N ARG A 220 -22.08 -0.10 0.42
CA ARG A 220 -21.69 -1.30 1.16
C ARG A 220 -20.17 -1.38 1.28
N LEU A 221 -19.42 -1.31 0.18
CA LEU A 221 -17.96 -1.34 0.24
C LEU A 221 -17.37 -0.23 1.10
N LYS A 222 -17.96 0.98 1.07
CA LYS A 222 -17.46 2.13 1.83
C LYS A 222 -17.50 1.91 3.34
N PHE A 223 -18.50 1.19 3.84
CA PHE A 223 -18.73 0.97 5.28
C PHE A 223 -18.44 -0.46 5.73
N LEU A 224 -18.15 -1.38 4.80
CA LEU A 224 -17.76 -2.75 5.08
C LEU A 224 -16.39 -2.78 5.78
N PRO A 225 -16.28 -3.23 7.04
CA PRO A 225 -15.03 -3.66 7.62
C PRO A 225 -14.50 -4.84 6.79
N ARG A 226 -13.35 -4.61 6.14
CA ARG A 226 -12.76 -5.55 5.20
C ARG A 226 -11.93 -6.59 5.95
N SER A 227 -12.07 -7.85 5.57
CA SER A 227 -11.29 -8.96 6.14
C SER A 227 -10.21 -9.45 5.17
N VAL A 228 -10.41 -9.20 3.87
CA VAL A 228 -9.61 -9.82 2.81
C VAL A 228 -9.01 -8.79 1.86
N VAL A 229 -9.78 -7.78 1.45
CA VAL A 229 -9.33 -6.73 0.54
C VAL A 229 -8.64 -5.63 1.34
N LEU A 230 -7.31 -5.61 1.29
CA LEU A 230 -6.48 -4.67 2.05
C LEU A 230 -6.56 -3.26 1.47
N LEU A 231 -6.37 -3.13 0.15
CA LEU A 231 -6.37 -1.85 -0.56
C LEU A 231 -7.30 -1.92 -1.76
N VAL A 232 -8.02 -0.82 -1.98
CA VAL A 232 -8.81 -0.57 -3.19
C VAL A 232 -8.27 0.71 -3.80
N ASP A 233 -7.69 0.62 -5.00
CA ASP A 233 -7.37 1.78 -5.82
C ASP A 233 -8.38 1.90 -6.98
N THR A 234 -8.15 2.84 -7.88
CA THR A 234 -9.08 3.24 -8.94
C THR A 234 -9.45 2.08 -9.88
N ASP A 235 -8.50 1.17 -10.13
CA ASP A 235 -8.61 0.07 -11.09
C ASP A 235 -8.02 -1.26 -10.56
N SER A 236 -7.75 -1.36 -9.24
CA SER A 236 -7.13 -2.54 -8.66
C SER A 236 -7.54 -2.79 -7.20
N ASN A 237 -7.54 -4.06 -6.82
CA ASN A 237 -7.73 -4.52 -5.46
C ASN A 237 -6.50 -5.30 -5.02
N VAL A 238 -6.04 -5.09 -3.79
CA VAL A 238 -4.97 -5.88 -3.18
C VAL A 238 -5.60 -6.82 -2.16
N VAL A 239 -5.42 -8.11 -2.39
CA VAL A 239 -6.11 -9.19 -1.67
C VAL A 239 -5.15 -9.93 -0.76
N HIS A 240 -5.59 -10.23 0.46
CA HIS A 240 -4.83 -10.98 1.46
C HIS A 240 -5.06 -12.49 1.31
N LEU A 241 -4.03 -13.23 0.89
CA LEU A 241 -4.10 -14.69 0.65
C LEU A 241 -3.29 -15.52 1.65
N ASP A 242 -2.76 -14.91 2.72
CA ASP A 242 -2.02 -15.64 3.75
C ASP A 242 -2.85 -16.71 4.49
N PRO A 243 -4.16 -16.47 4.81
CA PRO A 243 -4.99 -17.52 5.42
C PRO A 243 -5.12 -18.75 4.52
N TRP A 244 -5.28 -18.54 3.21
CA TRP A 244 -5.29 -19.62 2.22
C TRP A 244 -3.96 -20.37 2.16
N TYR A 245 -2.86 -19.63 2.12
CA TYR A 245 -1.52 -20.22 2.11
C TYR A 245 -1.30 -21.13 3.33
N LYS A 246 -1.59 -20.63 4.54
CA LYS A 246 -1.46 -21.39 5.79
C LYS A 246 -2.36 -22.62 5.82
N PHE A 247 -3.61 -22.47 5.39
CA PHE A 247 -4.59 -23.56 5.33
C PHE A 247 -4.14 -24.72 4.45
N ILE A 248 -3.62 -24.44 3.25
CA ILE A 248 -3.12 -25.50 2.36
C ILE A 248 -1.76 -26.01 2.84
N LEU A 249 -0.88 -25.13 3.35
CA LEU A 249 0.44 -25.54 3.84
C LEU A 249 0.32 -26.62 4.91
N ASP A 250 -0.61 -26.49 5.85
CA ASP A 250 -0.86 -27.46 6.92
C ASP A 250 -1.17 -28.87 6.37
N LYS A 251 -1.97 -28.93 5.29
CA LYS A 251 -2.37 -30.18 4.62
C LYS A 251 -1.23 -30.81 3.81
N VAL A 252 -0.35 -29.99 3.23
CA VAL A 252 0.65 -30.46 2.26
C VAL A 252 2.09 -30.46 2.77
N TYR A 253 2.34 -30.02 4.02
CA TYR A 253 3.69 -29.81 4.55
C TYR A 253 4.59 -31.05 4.38
N TYR A 254 4.07 -32.23 4.74
CA TYR A 254 4.80 -33.50 4.71
C TYR A 254 4.74 -34.25 3.37
N ILE A 255 4.02 -33.73 2.38
CA ILE A 255 3.85 -34.41 1.09
C ILE A 255 5.06 -34.08 0.19
N PRO A 256 5.80 -35.09 -0.34
CA PRO A 256 6.92 -34.82 -1.23
C PRO A 256 6.44 -34.27 -2.58
N MET A 257 7.06 -33.19 -3.05
CA MET A 257 6.73 -32.52 -4.32
C MET A 257 8.02 -32.07 -5.00
N LYS A 258 8.11 -32.16 -6.34
CA LYS A 258 9.31 -31.77 -7.10
C LYS A 258 9.72 -30.31 -6.81
N ILE A 259 8.74 -29.41 -6.82
CA ILE A 259 8.93 -27.97 -6.61
C ILE A 259 9.53 -27.58 -5.24
N LYS A 260 9.41 -28.44 -4.21
CA LYS A 260 9.98 -28.20 -2.87
C LYS A 260 11.50 -28.35 -2.83
N TYR A 261 12.08 -29.05 -3.80
CA TYR A 261 13.51 -29.40 -3.83
C TYR A 261 14.28 -28.72 -4.96
N GLN A 262 13.59 -27.93 -5.80
CA GLN A 262 14.21 -27.17 -6.88
C GLN A 262 14.85 -25.89 -6.33
N GLU A 263 16.15 -25.72 -6.56
CA GLU A 263 16.77 -24.40 -6.49
C GLU A 263 16.43 -23.64 -7.77
N MET A 264 15.81 -22.47 -7.65
CA MET A 264 15.57 -21.62 -8.81
C MET A 264 16.89 -20.99 -9.26
N GLU A 265 17.36 -21.36 -10.45
CA GLU A 265 18.42 -20.61 -11.12
C GLU A 265 17.83 -19.32 -11.70
N HIS A 266 17.86 -18.23 -10.92
CA HIS A 266 17.86 -16.90 -11.50
C HIS A 266 19.03 -16.05 -10.99
N PHE A 267 19.89 -15.77 -11.97
CA PHE A 267 21.06 -14.94 -11.99
C PHE A 267 20.68 -13.46 -11.79
N ASP A 268 21.22 -12.84 -10.75
CA ASP A 268 21.92 -11.59 -10.97
C ASP A 268 23.42 -11.88 -10.84
N ALA A 269 24.20 -11.54 -11.87
CA ALA A 269 25.65 -11.73 -11.83
C ALA A 269 26.30 -10.92 -10.69
N LYS A 270 25.59 -9.93 -10.11
CA LYS A 270 26.00 -9.20 -8.90
C LYS A 270 25.86 -9.97 -7.58
N LEU A 271 25.03 -11.02 -7.51
CA LEU A 271 24.78 -11.76 -6.26
C LEU A 271 25.88 -12.80 -5.94
N LYS A 272 26.77 -13.13 -6.88
CA LYS A 272 27.89 -14.06 -6.64
C LYS A 272 28.99 -13.50 -5.73
N GLU A 273 28.96 -12.20 -5.40
CA GLU A 273 29.91 -11.56 -4.49
C GLU A 273 29.31 -11.17 -3.12
N LEU A 274 28.18 -11.77 -2.72
CA LEU A 274 27.69 -11.59 -1.34
C LEU A 274 28.54 -12.43 -0.37
N LYS A 275 29.61 -11.79 0.11
CA LYS A 275 30.25 -12.17 1.36
C LYS A 275 29.24 -12.06 2.49
N PHE A 276 29.32 -12.96 3.46
CA PHE A 276 28.84 -12.70 4.81
C PHE A 276 29.73 -11.60 5.42
N ASP A 277 29.59 -10.36 4.95
CA ASP A 277 30.33 -9.28 5.56
C ASP A 277 29.67 -8.96 6.91
N LYS A 278 30.50 -9.07 7.95
CA LYS A 278 30.22 -8.55 9.26
C LYS A 278 30.34 -7.03 9.15
N ASP A 279 29.26 -6.36 8.79
CA ASP A 279 29.28 -4.90 8.82
C ASP A 279 29.36 -4.45 10.27
N LYS A 280 30.28 -3.53 10.54
CA LYS A 280 30.25 -2.72 11.75
C LYS A 280 29.06 -1.77 11.62
N VAL A 281 28.06 -1.95 12.47
CA VAL A 281 26.86 -1.12 12.50
C VAL A 281 26.88 -0.32 13.80
N LEU A 282 26.52 0.96 13.68
CA LEU A 282 26.33 1.86 14.81
C LEU A 282 25.08 1.42 15.60
N ASP A 283 25.18 1.35 16.92
CA ASP A 283 24.11 1.04 17.86
C ASP A 283 24.01 2.18 18.89
N TYR A 284 22.88 2.30 19.57
CA TYR A 284 22.63 3.34 20.57
C TYR A 284 22.47 2.73 21.97
N ASP A 285 23.30 3.16 22.93
CA ASP A 285 23.18 2.79 24.34
C ASP A 285 22.34 3.83 25.09
N PHE A 286 21.07 3.51 25.33
CA PHE A 286 20.13 4.38 26.03
C PHE A 286 20.52 4.70 27.49
N TYR A 287 21.33 3.85 28.14
CA TYR A 287 21.74 4.08 29.53
C TYR A 287 22.92 5.05 29.64
N ARG A 288 23.75 5.10 28.61
CA ARG A 288 24.96 5.93 28.57
C ARG A 288 24.82 7.15 27.68
N ASP A 289 23.75 7.19 26.89
CA ASP A 289 23.50 8.25 25.92
C ASP A 289 24.65 8.40 24.90
N GLU A 290 25.14 7.27 24.38
CA GLU A 290 26.29 7.20 23.47
C GLU A 290 26.05 6.25 22.28
N VAL A 291 26.65 6.57 21.13
CA VAL A 291 26.67 5.71 19.94
C VAL A 291 27.86 4.74 20.02
N VAL A 292 27.63 3.45 19.83
CA VAL A 292 28.63 2.37 19.97
C VAL A 292 28.71 1.49 18.73
N GLU A 293 29.88 0.94 18.40
CA GLU A 293 30.05 0.03 17.25
C GLU A 293 29.76 -1.43 17.62
N ARG A 294 28.98 -2.16 16.81
CA ARG A 294 28.77 -3.62 16.93
C ARG A 294 28.90 -4.34 15.58
N GLU A 295 29.31 -5.60 15.60
CA GLU A 295 29.35 -6.46 14.40
C GLU A 295 27.97 -7.08 14.12
N ARG A 296 27.44 -6.93 12.90
CA ARG A 296 26.12 -7.45 12.48
C ARG A 296 26.25 -8.49 11.37
N LEU A 297 25.33 -9.46 11.33
CA LEU A 297 25.09 -10.33 10.17
C LEU A 297 23.84 -9.80 9.44
N ILE A 298 23.95 -9.53 8.14
CA ILE A 298 22.81 -9.15 7.29
C ILE A 298 22.62 -10.26 6.26
N ASN A 299 21.49 -10.97 6.30
CA ASN A 299 20.95 -11.61 5.10
C ASN A 299 19.47 -12.05 5.25
N PRO A 300 18.57 -11.60 4.37
CA PRO A 300 17.52 -12.50 3.90
C PRO A 300 17.15 -12.23 2.42
N VAL A 301 18.07 -12.44 1.48
CA VAL A 301 17.78 -12.37 0.02
C VAL A 301 18.06 -13.69 -0.69
N ARG A 302 17.70 -14.81 -0.07
CA ARG A 302 17.67 -16.10 -0.76
C ARG A 302 16.23 -16.58 -0.83
N ILE A 303 15.68 -16.66 -2.04
CA ILE A 303 14.44 -17.41 -2.29
C ILE A 303 14.74 -18.85 -1.86
N LEU A 304 14.08 -19.30 -0.81
CA LEU A 304 14.27 -20.66 -0.32
C LEU A 304 13.46 -21.60 -1.23
N PRO A 305 13.84 -22.88 -1.39
CA PRO A 305 13.01 -23.87 -2.08
C PRO A 305 11.56 -23.94 -1.52
N GLN A 306 11.36 -23.48 -0.28
CA GLN A 306 10.05 -23.32 0.36
C GLN A 306 9.17 -22.22 -0.27
N ASP A 307 9.76 -21.19 -0.88
CA ASP A 307 9.03 -20.12 -1.58
C ASP A 307 8.34 -20.63 -2.85
N ASN A 308 8.89 -21.64 -3.53
CA ASN A 308 8.28 -22.25 -4.72
C ASN A 308 6.90 -22.82 -4.43
N LEU A 309 6.78 -23.50 -3.29
CA LEU A 309 5.52 -24.03 -2.81
C LEU A 309 4.55 -22.90 -2.46
N ARG A 310 5.04 -21.86 -1.76
CA ARG A 310 4.22 -20.68 -1.43
C ARG A 310 3.66 -20.00 -2.67
N PHE A 311 4.48 -19.75 -3.68
CA PHE A 311 4.03 -19.19 -4.96
C PHE A 311 2.96 -20.05 -5.60
N SER A 312 3.18 -21.37 -5.63
CA SER A 312 2.26 -22.31 -6.27
C SER A 312 0.91 -22.35 -5.56
N ILE A 313 0.89 -22.43 -4.22
CA ILE A 313 -0.34 -22.41 -3.42
C ILE A 313 -1.12 -21.10 -3.63
N ILE A 314 -0.43 -19.95 -3.58
CA ILE A 314 -1.06 -18.64 -3.75
C ILE A 314 -1.63 -18.50 -5.16
N ASN A 315 -0.90 -18.95 -6.18
CA ASN A 315 -1.31 -18.79 -7.57
C ASN A 315 -2.46 -19.72 -7.98
N ILE A 316 -2.65 -20.88 -7.32
CA ILE A 316 -3.88 -21.67 -7.45
C ILE A 316 -5.09 -20.83 -7.04
N MET A 317 -5.05 -20.16 -5.88
CA MET A 317 -6.17 -19.31 -5.46
C MET A 317 -6.31 -18.07 -6.35
N ALA A 318 -5.20 -17.43 -6.75
CA ALA A 318 -5.25 -16.29 -7.65
C ALA A 318 -5.88 -16.63 -9.02
N TYR A 319 -5.71 -17.87 -9.50
CA TYR A 319 -6.41 -18.39 -10.68
C TYR A 319 -7.93 -18.50 -10.44
N LEU A 320 -8.36 -19.12 -9.32
CA LEU A 320 -9.79 -19.21 -8.97
C LEU A 320 -10.41 -17.81 -8.84
N LEU A 321 -9.69 -16.86 -8.24
CA LEU A 321 -10.14 -15.47 -8.12
C LEU A 321 -10.26 -14.77 -9.47
N SER A 322 -9.41 -15.08 -10.45
CA SER A 322 -9.61 -14.61 -11.83
C SER A 322 -10.94 -15.11 -12.39
N LYS A 323 -11.32 -16.37 -12.11
CA LYS A 323 -12.62 -16.92 -12.55
C LYS A 323 -13.82 -16.27 -11.85
N VAL A 324 -13.72 -16.04 -10.54
CA VAL A 324 -14.70 -15.26 -9.77
C VAL A 324 -14.88 -13.86 -10.38
N MET A 325 -13.79 -13.20 -10.78
CA MET A 325 -13.85 -11.89 -11.44
C MET A 325 -14.44 -11.97 -12.85
N GLU A 326 -14.06 -12.96 -13.66
CA GLU A 326 -14.65 -13.18 -14.99
C GLU A 326 -16.18 -13.32 -14.88
N GLY A 327 -16.68 -14.19 -14.00
CA GLY A 327 -18.12 -14.37 -13.77
C GLY A 327 -18.81 -13.12 -13.23
N SER A 328 -18.19 -12.44 -12.27
CA SER A 328 -18.74 -11.23 -11.65
C SER A 328 -18.83 -10.05 -12.64
N MET A 329 -17.80 -9.86 -13.47
CA MET A 329 -17.76 -8.80 -14.49
C MET A 329 -18.71 -9.11 -15.65
N GLU A 330 -18.81 -10.36 -16.07
CA GLU A 330 -19.80 -10.79 -17.07
C GLU A 330 -21.22 -10.48 -16.60
N ARG A 331 -21.58 -10.91 -15.38
CA ARG A 331 -22.87 -10.58 -14.76
C ARG A 331 -23.10 -9.08 -14.72
N PHE A 332 -22.11 -8.32 -14.24
CA PHE A 332 -22.21 -6.87 -14.19
C PHE A 332 -22.53 -6.27 -15.56
N THR A 333 -21.84 -6.70 -16.62
CA THR A 333 -22.10 -6.21 -17.98
C THR A 333 -23.49 -6.59 -18.50
N LYS A 334 -24.01 -7.79 -18.14
CA LYS A 334 -25.38 -8.21 -18.45
C LYS A 334 -26.41 -7.32 -17.75
N SER A 335 -26.26 -7.12 -16.44
CA SER A 335 -27.15 -6.25 -15.65
C SER A 335 -27.09 -4.78 -16.08
N ALA A 336 -25.93 -4.32 -16.57
CA ALA A 336 -25.74 -2.97 -17.07
C ALA A 336 -26.18 -2.78 -18.54
N ASN A 337 -26.77 -3.80 -19.18
CA ASN A 337 -27.17 -3.79 -20.60
C ASN A 337 -26.02 -3.46 -21.57
N SER A 338 -24.80 -3.86 -21.22
CA SER A 338 -23.58 -3.66 -22.03
C SER A 338 -23.01 -4.97 -22.59
N TRP A 339 -23.60 -6.11 -22.19
CA TRP A 339 -23.26 -7.43 -22.68
C TRP A 339 -23.66 -7.65 -24.15
N ARG A 340 -22.92 -8.51 -24.84
CA ARG A 340 -23.18 -8.95 -26.20
C ARG A 340 -22.82 -10.42 -26.35
N ASP A 341 -23.76 -11.25 -26.78
CA ASP A 341 -23.54 -12.71 -26.93
C ASP A 341 -22.47 -13.04 -27.98
N ASP A 342 -22.24 -12.15 -28.95
CA ASP A 342 -21.24 -12.33 -30.00
C ASP A 342 -19.81 -11.91 -29.58
N LYS A 343 -19.62 -11.43 -28.34
CA LYS A 343 -18.33 -10.90 -27.87
C LYS A 343 -18.00 -11.33 -26.45
N LYS A 344 -16.73 -11.64 -26.20
CA LYS A 344 -16.22 -11.86 -24.84
C LYS A 344 -16.33 -10.57 -24.01
N CYS A 345 -16.63 -10.70 -22.72
CA CYS A 345 -16.51 -9.60 -21.77
C CYS A 345 -15.09 -9.00 -21.85
N LEU A 346 -15.02 -7.67 -22.00
CA LEU A 346 -13.75 -6.94 -22.03
C LEU A 346 -13.32 -6.41 -20.66
N MET A 347 -14.20 -6.51 -19.65
CA MET A 347 -13.89 -6.13 -18.28
C MET A 347 -13.20 -7.30 -17.58
N ILE A 348 -11.87 -7.22 -17.51
CA ILE A 348 -11.03 -8.25 -16.91
C ILE A 348 -10.19 -7.65 -15.78
N MET A 349 -10.02 -8.41 -14.69
CA MET A 349 -9.06 -8.08 -13.64
C MET A 349 -7.89 -9.04 -13.71
N LYS A 350 -6.73 -8.48 -14.05
CA LYS A 350 -5.49 -9.24 -14.21
C LYS A 350 -4.73 -9.30 -12.88
N ASN A 351 -4.13 -10.46 -12.59
CA ASN A 351 -3.16 -10.58 -11.51
C ASN A 351 -1.83 -9.91 -11.95
N GLU A 352 -1.50 -8.74 -11.40
CA GLU A 352 -0.27 -8.03 -11.78
C GLU A 352 0.88 -8.25 -10.78
N TYR A 353 0.63 -8.23 -9.47
CA TYR A 353 1.66 -8.24 -8.44
C TYR A 353 1.40 -9.29 -7.37
N LEU A 354 2.47 -9.94 -6.91
CA LEU A 354 2.51 -10.62 -5.62
C LEU A 354 3.45 -9.83 -4.70
N PHE A 355 2.89 -9.34 -3.59
CA PHE A 355 3.66 -8.63 -2.57
C PHE A 355 4.09 -9.60 -1.47
N ARG A 356 5.36 -9.50 -1.04
CA ARG A 356 5.88 -10.23 0.12
C ARG A 356 5.31 -9.67 1.42
N ARG A 357 5.32 -8.34 1.55
CA ARG A 357 4.79 -7.60 2.69
C ARG A 357 4.26 -6.26 2.20
N ILE A 358 3.23 -5.77 2.88
CA ILE A 358 2.66 -4.45 2.68
C ILE A 358 2.51 -3.81 4.05
N MET A 359 2.97 -2.56 4.16
CA MET A 359 2.68 -1.69 5.29
C MET A 359 1.64 -0.67 4.85
N ILE A 360 0.49 -0.65 5.54
CA ILE A 360 -0.63 0.23 5.23
C ILE A 360 -0.81 1.19 6.38
N THR A 361 -0.90 2.48 6.08
CA THR A 361 -1.17 3.51 7.08
C THR A 361 -2.67 3.83 7.14
N PRO A 362 -3.15 4.51 8.20
CA PRO A 362 -4.53 5.00 8.26
C PRO A 362 -4.87 6.01 7.15
N SER A 363 -3.86 6.62 6.52
CA SER A 363 -4.04 7.61 5.47
C SER A 363 -4.34 6.97 4.11
N LYS A 364 -5.26 7.57 3.35
CA LYS A 364 -5.58 7.08 1.99
C LYS A 364 -4.38 7.18 1.06
N ARG A 365 -4.17 6.15 0.23
CA ARG A 365 -3.07 6.06 -0.76
C ARG A 365 -1.68 6.22 -0.13
N ASN A 366 -1.55 5.83 1.13
CA ASN A 366 -0.33 5.93 1.90
C ASN A 366 0.06 4.54 2.41
N TYR A 367 1.00 3.91 1.69
CA TYR A 367 1.46 2.55 1.94
C TYR A 367 2.86 2.31 1.34
N ALA A 368 3.54 1.26 1.81
CA ALA A 368 4.75 0.72 1.21
C ALA A 368 4.56 -0.75 0.89
N THR A 369 5.06 -1.20 -0.27
CA THR A 369 5.00 -2.60 -0.69
C THR A 369 6.37 -3.14 -1.02
N MET A 370 6.51 -4.46 -0.85
CA MET A 370 7.69 -5.22 -1.23
C MET A 370 7.29 -6.21 -2.33
N THR A 371 7.63 -5.93 -3.59
CA THR A 371 7.15 -6.73 -4.73
C THR A 371 8.03 -7.95 -4.95
N GLN A 372 7.44 -9.15 -4.93
CA GLN A 372 8.16 -10.40 -5.12
C GLN A 372 7.97 -11.00 -6.52
N LEU A 373 6.74 -10.96 -7.04
CA LEU A 373 6.43 -11.32 -8.43
C LEU A 373 5.71 -10.18 -9.13
N ARG A 374 6.00 -10.01 -10.41
CA ARG A 374 5.21 -9.18 -11.33
C ARG A 374 4.91 -9.96 -12.60
N GLU A 375 3.66 -10.34 -12.79
CA GLU A 375 3.18 -11.11 -13.97
C GLU A 375 4.08 -12.33 -14.27
N GLY A 376 4.41 -13.12 -13.23
CA GLY A 376 5.28 -14.30 -13.34
C GLY A 376 6.77 -14.04 -13.25
N HIS A 377 7.21 -12.80 -13.39
CA HIS A 377 8.63 -12.46 -13.28
C HIS A 377 9.02 -12.15 -11.84
N ILE A 378 10.02 -12.87 -11.33
CA ILE A 378 10.61 -12.61 -10.01
C ILE A 378 11.25 -11.22 -9.99
N ARG A 379 11.06 -10.53 -8.86
CA ARG A 379 11.66 -9.24 -8.54
C ARG A 379 12.50 -9.36 -7.27
N ASP A 380 13.53 -8.54 -7.15
CA ASP A 380 14.42 -8.54 -6.00
C ASP A 380 13.81 -7.80 -4.81
N ASN A 381 12.56 -8.12 -4.47
CA ASN A 381 11.81 -7.45 -3.42
C ASN A 381 11.89 -5.92 -3.64
N ASP A 382 11.36 -5.44 -4.77
CA ASP A 382 11.41 -4.02 -5.10
C ASP A 382 10.55 -3.22 -4.11
N LEU A 383 11.17 -2.28 -3.39
CA LEU A 383 10.48 -1.33 -2.51
C LEU A 383 9.68 -0.33 -3.35
N ASP A 384 8.36 -0.29 -3.15
CA ASP A 384 7.50 0.75 -3.73
C ASP A 384 6.80 1.54 -2.63
N ILE A 385 7.04 2.85 -2.61
CA ILE A 385 6.48 3.79 -1.64
C ILE A 385 5.44 4.68 -2.31
N LYS A 386 4.21 4.66 -1.79
CA LYS A 386 3.11 5.53 -2.23
C LYS A 386 2.66 6.41 -1.09
N GLY A 387 2.65 7.73 -1.29
CA GLY A 387 2.05 8.71 -0.38
C GLY A 387 2.76 8.96 0.96
N LEU A 388 3.70 8.10 1.38
CA LEU A 388 4.44 8.28 2.64
C LEU A 388 5.28 9.57 2.65
N ALA A 389 5.33 10.23 3.82
CA ALA A 389 6.01 11.50 4.00
C ALA A 389 7.54 11.41 3.78
N ILE A 390 8.13 10.24 4.00
CA ILE A 390 9.56 9.96 3.75
C ILE A 390 9.98 10.17 2.28
N ASN A 391 9.04 10.23 1.33
CA ASN A 391 9.34 10.45 -0.08
C ASN A 391 9.09 11.89 -0.55
N LYS A 392 8.81 12.83 0.37
CA LYS A 392 8.65 14.25 0.05
C LYS A 392 9.98 14.87 -0.39
N THR A 393 9.92 15.79 -1.34
CA THR A 393 11.08 16.55 -1.85
C THR A 393 11.67 17.55 -0.86
N THR A 394 10.96 17.82 0.24
CA THR A 394 11.39 18.77 1.28
C THR A 394 12.29 18.13 2.34
N LEU A 395 12.44 16.81 2.32
CA LEU A 395 13.31 16.08 3.23
C LEU A 395 14.73 16.03 2.67
N ALA A 396 15.74 16.12 3.54
CA ALA A 396 17.13 15.92 3.16
C ALA A 396 17.34 14.54 2.49
N GLU A 397 18.16 14.47 1.45
CA GLU A 397 18.35 13.22 0.69
C GLU A 397 19.00 12.13 1.55
N SER A 398 19.90 12.48 2.48
CA SER A 398 20.46 11.55 3.46
C SER A 398 19.39 10.98 4.39
N SER A 399 18.54 11.84 4.96
CA SER A 399 17.40 11.44 5.80
C SER A 399 16.45 10.51 5.05
N LYS A 400 16.13 10.85 3.80
CA LYS A 400 15.30 10.03 2.92
C LYS A 400 15.91 8.66 2.68
N ALA A 401 17.19 8.60 2.32
CA ALA A 401 17.90 7.34 2.11
C ALA A 401 17.92 6.49 3.38
N ARG A 402 18.15 7.10 4.55
CA ARG A 402 18.16 6.38 5.84
C ARG A 402 16.77 5.83 6.18
N PHE A 403 15.71 6.63 6.05
CA PHE A 403 14.34 6.16 6.29
C PHE A 403 13.93 5.05 5.34
N GLN A 404 14.26 5.16 4.05
CA GLN A 404 13.98 4.11 3.09
C GLN A 404 14.72 2.81 3.44
N LYS A 405 15.99 2.91 3.88
CA LYS A 405 16.76 1.76 4.35
C LYS A 405 16.13 1.09 5.58
N ILE A 406 15.73 1.86 6.60
CA ILE A 406 15.05 1.32 7.80
C ILE A 406 13.74 0.62 7.39
N LEU A 407 12.93 1.29 6.56
CA LEU A 407 11.66 0.73 6.06
C LEU A 407 11.89 -0.57 5.27
N GLU A 408 12.91 -0.61 4.43
CA GLU A 408 13.21 -1.77 3.60
C GLU A 408 13.76 -2.94 4.43
N GLU A 409 14.85 -2.71 5.16
CA GLU A 409 15.62 -3.77 5.83
C GLU A 409 14.99 -4.22 7.14
N ASP A 410 14.55 -3.27 7.97
CA ASP A 410 14.16 -3.54 9.35
C ASP A 410 12.64 -3.70 9.53
N ILE A 411 11.85 -3.23 8.56
CA ILE A 411 10.39 -3.35 8.59
C ILE A 411 9.88 -4.31 7.52
N LEU A 412 10.23 -4.13 6.24
CA LEU A 412 9.60 -4.91 5.17
C LEU A 412 10.29 -6.25 4.88
N LYS A 413 11.63 -6.33 4.97
CA LYS A 413 12.41 -7.57 4.78
C LYS A 413 12.60 -8.38 6.07
N ALA A 414 12.43 -7.76 7.24
CA ALA A 414 12.64 -8.41 8.53
C ALA A 414 11.69 -9.61 8.75
N GLU A 415 12.18 -10.73 9.27
CA GLU A 415 11.31 -11.86 9.62
C GLU A 415 10.34 -11.47 10.73
N SER A 416 10.87 -10.88 11.80
CA SER A 416 10.14 -10.21 12.88
C SER A 416 10.60 -8.76 12.99
N ILE A 417 9.66 -7.83 13.17
CA ILE A 417 9.97 -6.41 13.33
C ILE A 417 10.50 -6.19 14.75
N ASP A 418 11.72 -5.64 14.86
CA ASP A 418 12.33 -5.24 16.13
C ASP A 418 12.13 -3.72 16.31
N GLN A 419 11.11 -3.35 17.08
CA GLN A 419 10.76 -1.95 17.34
C GLN A 419 11.91 -1.20 18.03
N MET A 420 12.59 -1.84 18.99
CA MET A 420 13.71 -1.24 19.73
C MET A 420 14.85 -0.87 18.79
N LYS A 421 15.12 -1.71 17.81
CA LYS A 421 16.14 -1.44 16.80
C LYS A 421 15.77 -0.26 15.90
N VAL A 422 14.53 -0.17 15.45
CA VAL A 422 14.06 0.99 14.67
C VAL A 422 14.20 2.29 15.48
N LEU A 423 13.89 2.27 16.78
CA LEU A 423 14.06 3.42 17.66
C LEU A 423 15.52 3.84 17.84
N LYS A 424 16.43 2.88 17.99
CA LYS A 424 17.88 3.15 18.08
C LYS A 424 18.40 3.82 16.82
N GLU A 425 17.96 3.38 15.65
CA GLU A 425 18.33 3.98 14.37
C GLU A 425 17.87 5.44 14.26
N LEU A 426 16.66 5.76 14.75
CA LEU A 426 16.18 7.14 14.79
C LEU A 426 16.95 8.00 15.80
N ALA A 427 17.31 7.46 16.97
CA ALA A 427 18.11 8.18 17.97
C ALA A 427 19.54 8.46 17.49
N ILE A 428 20.14 7.54 16.71
CA ILE A 428 21.43 7.78 16.04
C ILE A 428 21.29 8.93 15.03
N MET A 429 20.24 8.87 14.21
CA MET A 429 19.96 9.91 13.21
C MET A 429 19.73 11.28 13.86
N GLU A 430 19.04 11.34 15.00
CA GLU A 430 18.87 12.56 15.81
C GLU A 430 20.22 13.20 16.17
N LYS A 431 21.16 12.40 16.68
CA LYS A 431 22.51 12.88 17.04
C LYS A 431 23.33 13.30 15.84
N GLU A 432 23.28 12.54 14.75
CA GLU A 432 24.00 12.86 13.50
C GLU A 432 23.52 14.20 12.93
N ILE A 433 22.20 14.45 12.93
CA ILE A 433 21.62 15.73 12.49
C ILE A 433 22.09 16.87 13.41
N LEU A 434 22.03 16.66 14.74
CA LEU A 434 22.47 17.66 15.71
C LEU A 434 23.93 18.06 15.52
N ASP A 435 24.82 17.09 15.37
CA ASP A 435 26.25 17.32 15.18
C ASP A 435 26.53 18.00 13.84
N ALA A 436 25.83 17.60 12.77
CA ALA A 436 25.94 18.26 11.46
C ALA A 436 25.49 19.72 11.52
N LEU A 437 24.37 20.02 12.19
CA LEU A 437 23.85 21.38 12.35
C LEU A 437 24.78 22.26 13.21
N ARG A 438 25.38 21.70 14.28
CA ARG A 438 26.38 22.39 15.11
C ARG A 438 27.66 22.73 14.33
N ASN A 439 28.02 21.88 13.37
CA ASN A 439 29.14 22.12 12.46
C ASN A 439 28.76 23.05 11.28
N GLY A 440 27.55 23.62 11.27
CA GLY A 440 27.09 24.56 10.25
C GLY A 440 26.60 23.94 8.95
N SER A 441 26.23 22.66 8.95
CA SER A 441 25.63 22.02 7.77
C SER A 441 24.28 22.63 7.42
N LYS A 442 24.06 22.84 6.11
CA LYS A 442 22.83 23.38 5.52
C LYS A 442 21.83 22.30 5.09
N GLU A 443 22.24 21.04 5.16
CA GLU A 443 21.55 19.90 4.55
C GLU A 443 20.11 19.70 5.05
N TYR A 444 19.87 19.98 6.33
CA TYR A 444 18.59 19.72 6.99
C TYR A 444 17.65 20.94 7.01
N PHE A 445 18.05 22.06 6.39
CA PHE A 445 17.20 23.23 6.25
C PHE A 445 16.17 23.04 5.14
N LYS A 446 15.00 23.68 5.28
CA LYS A 446 13.88 23.45 4.37
C LYS A 446 14.05 24.24 3.07
N PRO A 447 14.17 23.59 1.90
CA PRO A 447 14.24 24.31 0.63
C PRO A 447 12.86 24.88 0.24
N VAL A 448 12.80 26.16 -0.11
CA VAL A 448 11.56 26.84 -0.51
C VAL A 448 11.79 27.81 -1.67
N THR A 449 10.83 27.86 -2.59
CA THR A 449 10.77 28.91 -3.62
C THR A 449 9.99 30.13 -3.13
N VAL A 450 10.59 31.30 -3.24
CA VAL A 450 9.93 32.61 -3.06
C VAL A 450 9.56 33.13 -4.45
N LYS A 451 8.29 33.44 -4.69
CA LYS A 451 7.85 34.14 -5.91
C LYS A 451 8.10 35.64 -5.78
N ALA A 452 7.99 36.37 -6.89
CA ALA A 452 7.95 37.82 -6.84
C ALA A 452 6.83 38.29 -5.89
N ILE A 453 7.10 39.34 -5.12
CA ILE A 453 6.25 39.78 -4.00
C ILE A 453 4.84 40.18 -4.46
N ASP A 454 4.71 40.70 -5.68
CA ASP A 454 3.47 41.10 -6.33
C ASP A 454 2.56 39.92 -6.71
N ALA A 455 3.10 38.70 -6.73
CA ALA A 455 2.34 37.48 -6.98
C ALA A 455 1.60 36.96 -5.73
N TYR A 456 1.77 37.59 -4.56
CA TYR A 456 1.10 37.23 -3.31
C TYR A 456 0.07 38.29 -2.93
N ASP A 457 -1.16 37.85 -2.59
CA ASP A 457 -2.22 38.75 -2.10
C ASP A 457 -1.87 39.37 -0.73
N ASP A 458 -1.27 38.59 0.16
CA ASP A 458 -0.72 39.04 1.44
C ASP A 458 0.70 38.46 1.64
N PRO A 459 1.75 39.17 1.17
CA PRO A 459 3.12 38.67 1.23
C PRO A 459 3.61 38.38 2.66
N MET A 460 3.22 39.20 3.64
CA MET A 460 3.72 39.09 5.02
C MET A 460 3.08 37.92 5.79
N SER A 461 2.01 37.31 5.26
CA SER A 461 1.48 36.04 5.77
C SER A 461 2.38 34.84 5.44
N GLN A 462 3.24 34.95 4.42
CA GLN A 462 4.02 33.83 3.90
C GLN A 462 5.36 33.69 4.63
N GLN A 463 5.61 32.51 5.21
CA GLN A 463 6.83 32.23 5.98
C GLN A 463 8.11 32.48 5.18
N GLN A 464 8.14 32.07 3.91
CA GLN A 464 9.30 32.23 3.04
C GLN A 464 9.60 33.70 2.68
N VAL A 465 8.59 34.56 2.63
CA VAL A 465 8.76 36.00 2.41
C VAL A 465 9.33 36.65 3.67
N LYS A 466 8.76 36.32 4.85
CA LYS A 466 9.30 36.78 6.14
C LYS A 466 10.77 36.39 6.31
N ALA A 467 11.10 35.13 6.02
CA ALA A 467 12.48 34.61 6.08
C ALA A 467 13.45 35.42 5.21
N ALA A 468 13.05 35.74 3.97
CA ALA A 468 13.87 36.54 3.05
C ALA A 468 14.05 38.00 3.52
N ILE A 469 13.02 38.63 4.09
CA ILE A 469 13.11 39.98 4.67
C ILE A 469 14.09 40.00 5.83
N VAL A 470 14.00 39.02 6.74
CA VAL A 470 14.92 38.89 7.88
C VAL A 470 16.36 38.73 7.40
N TRP A 471 16.61 37.90 6.39
CA TRP A 471 17.95 37.76 5.82
C TRP A 471 18.48 39.08 5.24
N ASN A 472 17.69 39.77 4.44
CA ASN A 472 18.09 41.04 3.84
C ASN A 472 18.42 42.12 4.88
N ALA A 473 17.75 42.08 6.03
CA ALA A 473 18.03 42.97 7.15
C ALA A 473 19.31 42.57 7.92
N LEU A 474 19.54 41.28 8.16
CA LEU A 474 20.58 40.80 9.07
C LEU A 474 21.86 40.29 8.39
N LYS A 475 21.87 40.10 7.07
CA LYS A 475 23.05 39.65 6.31
C LYS A 475 24.26 40.57 6.49
N ASP A 476 25.45 40.05 6.20
CA ASP A 476 26.65 40.88 6.12
C ASP A 476 26.55 41.89 4.94
N PRO A 477 27.18 43.07 5.03
CA PRO A 477 27.06 44.13 4.02
C PRO A 477 27.52 43.71 2.62
N ASP A 478 28.52 42.83 2.54
CA ASP A 478 29.18 42.33 1.33
C ASP A 478 28.47 41.13 0.68
N VAL A 479 27.50 40.54 1.36
CA VAL A 479 26.71 39.41 0.85
C VAL A 479 25.52 39.90 0.03
N GLU A 480 25.20 39.24 -1.09
CA GLU A 480 24.03 39.62 -1.89
C GLU A 480 22.71 39.32 -1.15
N GLY A 481 21.73 40.22 -1.26
CA GLY A 481 20.40 40.03 -0.69
C GLY A 481 19.51 39.18 -1.60
N ILE A 482 18.42 38.66 -1.05
CA ILE A 482 17.37 37.97 -1.80
C ILE A 482 16.50 39.03 -2.50
N ASP A 483 16.42 39.00 -3.83
CA ASP A 483 15.60 39.94 -4.60
C ASP A 483 14.12 39.57 -4.56
N LEU A 484 13.34 40.24 -3.70
CA LEU A 484 11.90 39.98 -3.54
C LEU A 484 11.05 40.30 -4.78
N ASN A 485 11.58 40.97 -5.80
CA ASN A 485 10.85 41.25 -7.04
C ASN A 485 10.99 40.13 -8.09
N SER A 486 11.82 39.12 -7.80
CA SER A 486 12.03 37.99 -8.69
C SER A 486 11.81 36.67 -7.96
N ARG A 487 11.84 35.57 -8.74
CA ARG A 487 11.69 34.23 -8.20
C ARG A 487 13.03 33.74 -7.67
N ASN A 488 13.08 33.37 -6.39
CA ASN A 488 14.28 32.91 -5.70
C ASN A 488 14.07 31.51 -5.11
N ASN A 489 15.16 30.76 -4.94
CA ASN A 489 15.18 29.53 -4.15
C ASN A 489 16.10 29.75 -2.95
N ILE A 490 15.58 29.50 -1.75
CA ILE A 490 16.28 29.73 -0.48
C ILE A 490 16.11 28.53 0.43
N LEU A 491 16.93 28.44 1.47
CA LEU A 491 16.75 27.55 2.61
C LEU A 491 16.12 28.34 3.75
N VAL A 492 14.96 27.89 4.22
CA VAL A 492 14.33 28.45 5.42
C VAL A 492 14.94 27.76 6.64
N VAL A 493 15.60 28.55 7.49
CA VAL A 493 16.21 28.13 8.73
C VAL A 493 15.31 28.53 9.89
N LYS A 494 15.01 27.60 10.79
CA LYS A 494 14.28 27.86 12.03
C LYS A 494 15.23 28.42 13.07
N ILE A 495 14.85 29.55 13.65
CA ILE A 495 15.65 30.26 14.64
C ILE A 495 14.80 30.74 15.80
N ASP A 496 15.42 31.05 16.93
CA ASP A 496 14.77 31.70 18.06
C ASP A 496 15.55 32.96 18.47
N ILE A 497 15.23 34.09 17.84
CA ILE A 497 15.76 35.40 18.22
C ILE A 497 14.64 36.23 18.82
N ASN A 498 14.71 36.53 20.10
CA ASN A 498 13.70 37.31 20.80
C ASN A 498 14.34 38.32 21.78
N PRO A 499 13.59 39.31 22.28
CA PRO A 499 14.14 40.33 23.18
C PRO A 499 14.76 39.80 24.50
N SER A 500 14.57 38.52 24.82
CA SER A 500 15.19 37.90 26.01
C SER A 500 16.55 37.27 25.73
N ASN A 501 16.89 36.96 24.47
CA ASN A 501 18.13 36.27 24.07
C ASN A 501 18.95 37.01 22.97
N ASP A 502 18.53 38.19 22.54
CA ASP A 502 19.15 39.02 21.49
C ASP A 502 20.52 39.64 21.86
N LYS A 503 20.92 39.57 23.13
CA LYS A 503 22.14 40.21 23.65
C LYS A 503 23.42 39.79 22.92
N PHE A 504 23.51 38.54 22.49
CA PHE A 504 24.69 38.05 21.77
C PHE A 504 24.86 38.75 20.40
N ILE A 505 23.78 39.10 19.69
CA ILE A 505 23.86 39.86 18.44
C ILE A 505 24.47 41.25 18.69
N LYS A 506 24.10 41.89 19.79
CA LYS A 506 24.66 43.19 20.18
C LYS A 506 26.16 43.12 20.44
N GLU A 507 26.61 42.07 21.12
CA GLU A 507 28.03 41.83 21.40
C GLU A 507 28.82 41.45 20.14
N TYR A 508 28.18 40.74 19.20
CA TYR A 508 28.78 40.29 17.95
C TYR A 508 28.90 41.43 16.92
N ASN A 509 27.82 42.20 16.69
CA ASN A 509 27.77 43.30 15.72
C ASN A 509 26.65 44.31 16.05
N GLU A 510 27.03 45.50 16.50
CA GLU A 510 26.11 46.57 16.91
C GLU A 510 25.23 47.10 15.75
N GLU A 511 25.74 47.12 14.51
CA GLU A 511 24.96 47.55 13.34
C GLU A 511 23.85 46.54 13.02
N ARG A 512 24.14 45.24 13.10
CA ARG A 512 23.15 44.16 12.94
C ARG A 512 22.08 44.22 14.02
N TYR A 513 22.48 44.53 15.25
CA TYR A 513 21.53 44.68 16.36
C TYR A 513 20.53 45.82 16.12
N ASN A 514 20.99 46.96 15.60
CA ASN A 514 20.08 48.06 15.27
C ASN A 514 19.06 47.66 14.18
N LYS A 515 19.50 46.90 13.15
CA LYS A 515 18.58 46.38 12.12
C LYS A 515 17.60 45.34 12.67
N LEU A 516 17.98 44.57 13.69
CA LEU A 516 17.07 43.68 14.41
C LEU A 516 16.00 44.46 15.19
N LEU A 517 16.36 45.57 15.83
CA LEU A 517 15.40 46.45 16.51
C LEU A 517 14.38 47.04 15.51
N ASP A 518 14.83 47.43 14.31
CA ASP A 518 13.93 47.89 13.24
C ASP A 518 12.94 46.79 12.81
N LEU A 519 13.36 45.53 12.81
CA LEU A 519 12.45 44.41 12.56
C LEU A 519 11.38 44.28 13.65
N TYR A 520 11.73 44.46 14.93
CA TYR A 520 10.79 44.35 16.06
C TYR A 520 9.68 45.41 16.05
N GLU A 521 9.89 46.55 15.38
CA GLU A 521 8.84 47.54 15.16
C GLU A 521 7.76 47.06 14.18
N MET A 522 8.08 46.07 13.34
CA MET A 522 7.08 45.43 12.47
C MET A 522 6.18 44.51 13.29
N LYS A 523 4.86 44.64 13.09
CA LYS A 523 3.83 43.85 13.79
C LYS A 523 4.11 42.34 13.77
N GLN A 524 4.68 41.83 12.68
CA GLN A 524 4.94 40.41 12.43
C GLN A 524 6.13 39.86 13.23
N PHE A 525 7.09 40.69 13.63
CA PHE A 525 8.31 40.28 14.34
C PHE A 525 8.39 40.84 15.77
N LYS A 526 7.36 41.53 16.24
CA LYS A 526 7.30 42.16 17.56
C LYS A 526 7.69 41.24 18.73
N ASN A 527 7.38 39.95 18.62
CA ASN A 527 7.66 38.96 19.66
C ASN A 527 8.96 38.18 19.43
N GLY A 528 9.71 38.50 18.37
CA GLY A 528 10.87 37.75 17.94
C GLY A 528 10.81 37.34 16.47
N VAL A 529 11.91 36.77 16.01
CA VAL A 529 12.12 36.23 14.68
C VAL A 529 12.26 34.72 14.80
N ASP A 530 11.37 33.98 14.13
CA ASP A 530 11.26 32.52 14.17
C ASP A 530 11.86 31.81 12.94
N VAL A 531 12.17 32.57 11.89
CA VAL A 531 12.72 32.07 10.62
C VAL A 531 13.66 33.07 9.96
N ILE A 532 14.67 32.57 9.26
CA ILE A 532 15.54 33.35 8.36
C ILE A 532 15.77 32.58 7.05
N GLY A 533 15.95 33.31 5.94
CA GLY A 533 16.13 32.75 4.61
C GLY A 533 17.59 32.77 4.17
N LEU A 534 18.24 31.62 4.07
CA LEU A 534 19.62 31.52 3.62
C LEU A 534 19.66 31.25 2.10
N PRO A 535 20.36 32.06 1.28
CA PRO A 535 20.61 31.73 -0.12
C PRO A 535 21.39 30.41 -0.27
N LEU A 536 21.15 29.67 -1.36
CA LEU A 536 21.70 28.32 -1.55
C LEU A 536 23.24 28.30 -1.61
N ASP A 537 23.83 29.37 -2.14
CA ASP A 537 25.27 29.60 -2.33
C ASP A 537 25.98 30.13 -1.07
N GLN A 538 25.23 30.56 -0.05
CA GLN A 538 25.77 31.14 1.17
C GLN A 538 25.95 30.08 2.25
N ASP A 539 27.09 30.08 2.92
CA ASP A 539 27.33 29.23 4.09
C ASP A 539 26.61 29.77 5.32
N THR A 540 26.35 28.90 6.30
CA THR A 540 25.67 29.29 7.54
C THR A 540 26.57 30.23 8.33
N PRO A 541 26.17 31.49 8.55
CA PRO A 541 27.01 32.44 9.28
C PRO A 541 27.22 32.01 10.74
N GLU A 542 28.42 32.25 11.29
CA GLU A 542 28.77 31.83 12.66
C GLU A 542 27.81 32.41 13.71
N TRP A 543 27.43 33.68 13.56
CA TRP A 543 26.47 34.33 14.47
C TRP A 543 25.10 33.66 14.46
N LEU A 544 24.71 33.07 13.33
CA LEU A 544 23.41 32.44 13.16
C LEU A 544 23.33 31.13 13.94
N LEU A 545 24.45 30.39 14.06
CA LEU A 545 24.51 29.09 14.74
C LEU A 545 23.96 29.15 16.18
N ASN A 546 24.25 30.23 16.92
CA ASN A 546 23.79 30.40 18.31
C ASN A 546 22.26 30.59 18.45
N TYR A 547 21.56 30.82 17.34
CA TYR A 547 20.12 31.04 17.33
C TYR A 547 19.34 29.99 16.56
N ILE A 548 20.01 29.01 15.94
CA ILE A 548 19.33 27.92 15.25
C ILE A 548 18.54 27.10 16.25
N ASP A 549 17.25 26.95 16.00
CA ASP A 549 16.39 26.05 16.75
C ASP A 549 16.62 24.61 16.26
N TYR A 550 17.72 24.02 16.75
CA TYR A 550 18.13 22.67 16.39
C TYR A 550 17.03 21.64 16.68
N HIS A 551 16.34 21.79 17.80
CA HIS A 551 15.28 20.89 18.24
C HIS A 551 14.13 20.85 17.24
N THR A 552 13.64 22.00 16.79
CA THR A 552 12.55 22.05 15.79
C THR A 552 12.99 21.50 14.44
N ILE A 553 14.23 21.78 14.00
CA ILE A 553 14.73 21.28 12.71
C ILE A 553 14.88 19.75 12.73
N ILE A 554 15.43 19.20 13.81
CA ILE A 554 15.55 17.76 14.01
C ILE A 554 14.16 17.11 13.95
N ASN A 555 13.21 17.65 14.71
CA ASN A 555 11.84 17.13 14.74
C ASN A 555 11.14 17.20 13.39
N ASP A 556 11.25 18.31 12.66
CA ASP A 556 10.67 18.46 11.32
C ASP A 556 11.21 17.40 10.34
N ASN A 557 12.46 16.97 10.51
CA ASN A 557 13.06 15.90 9.71
C ASN A 557 12.57 14.51 10.14
N LEU A 558 12.59 14.22 11.45
CA LEU A 558 12.22 12.90 11.99
C LEU A 558 10.72 12.61 11.88
N THR A 559 9.84 13.61 12.07
CA THR A 559 8.37 13.49 12.05
C THR A 559 7.84 12.85 10.76
N ASN A 560 8.58 12.90 9.66
CA ASN A 560 8.19 12.22 8.42
C ASN A 560 8.15 10.68 8.54
N PHE A 561 8.75 10.09 9.57
CA PHE A 561 8.72 8.66 9.89
C PHE A 561 7.65 8.28 10.93
N GLU A 562 6.98 9.24 11.56
CA GLU A 562 5.97 9.03 12.63
C GLU A 562 4.91 7.99 12.25
N THR A 563 4.29 8.15 11.07
CA THR A 563 3.23 7.23 10.63
C THR A 563 3.73 5.79 10.45
N ILE A 564 5.03 5.61 10.16
CA ILE A 564 5.66 4.30 10.04
C ILE A 564 5.84 3.67 11.42
N LEU A 565 6.22 4.48 12.43
CA LEU A 565 6.32 4.05 13.83
C LEU A 565 4.97 3.56 14.37
N GLU A 566 3.89 4.32 14.13
CA GLU A 566 2.53 3.92 14.51
C GLU A 566 2.15 2.55 13.90
N CYS A 567 2.54 2.30 12.64
CA CYS A 567 2.24 1.04 11.95
C CYS A 567 2.99 -0.18 12.53
N ILE A 568 4.12 0.04 13.20
CA ILE A 568 4.87 -1.02 13.88
C ILE A 568 4.57 -1.06 15.38
N GLY A 569 3.52 -0.38 15.84
CA GLY A 569 3.03 -0.44 17.22
C GLY A 569 3.74 0.49 18.20
N ILE A 570 4.46 1.50 17.72
CA ILE A 570 5.12 2.50 18.58
C ILE A 570 4.21 3.73 18.66
N GLU A 571 3.72 4.04 19.87
CA GLU A 571 2.91 5.24 20.14
C GLU A 571 3.74 6.37 20.76
N MET A 572 3.58 7.60 20.27
CA MET A 572 4.30 8.79 20.74
C MET A 572 3.40 9.72 21.60
N PHE A 573 3.97 10.32 22.66
CA PHE A 573 3.23 11.17 23.63
C PHE A 573 2.70 12.47 22.99
N ASP A 574 3.52 13.12 22.17
CA ASP A 574 3.20 14.38 21.50
C ASP A 574 3.33 14.20 19.99
N ARG A 575 2.20 14.26 19.28
CA ARG A 575 2.19 14.27 17.81
C ARG A 575 3.06 15.42 17.30
N GLY A 576 4.05 15.12 16.47
CA GLY A 576 4.99 16.09 15.91
C GLY A 576 6.28 16.34 16.71
N ASN A 577 6.60 15.51 17.72
CA ASN A 577 7.87 15.61 18.46
C ASN A 577 8.50 14.21 18.67
N ILE A 578 9.33 13.76 17.71
CA ILE A 578 10.04 12.46 17.75
C ILE A 578 11.39 12.57 18.48
N ASN A 579 11.41 13.19 19.66
CA ASN A 579 12.56 12.99 20.54
C ASN A 579 12.36 11.67 21.29
N TYR A 580 13.42 10.87 21.44
CA TYR A 580 13.37 9.60 22.19
C TYR A 580 12.78 9.73 23.61
N SER A 581 12.88 10.92 24.22
CA SER A 581 12.28 11.25 25.52
C SER A 581 10.75 11.17 25.58
N ASN A 582 10.07 11.07 24.43
CA ASN A 582 8.60 11.16 24.29
C ASN A 582 7.92 9.83 23.89
N ILE A 583 8.63 8.70 23.93
CA ILE A 583 8.08 7.38 23.57
C ILE A 583 7.47 6.74 24.84
N ILE A 584 6.19 6.36 24.78
CA ILE A 584 5.44 5.85 25.96
C ILE A 584 5.50 4.33 26.06
N GLU A 585 5.31 3.64 24.94
CA GLU A 585 4.97 2.22 24.94
C GLU A 585 5.53 1.53 23.68
N ILE A 586 5.99 0.29 23.85
CA ILE A 586 6.56 -0.60 22.83
C ILE A 586 5.76 -1.89 22.81
#